data_AF-A0A1F2SYV4-F1
#
_entry.id   AF-A0A1F2SYV4-F1
#
_cell.length_a   1.000
_cell.length_b   1.000
_cell.length_c   1.000
_cell.angle_alpha   90.00
_cell.angle_beta   90.00
_cell.angle_gamma   90.00
#
_symmetry.space_group_name_H-M   'P 1'
#
loop_
_entity.id
_entity.type
_entity.pdbx_description
1 polymer ?
#
loop_
_entity_poly.entity_id
_entity_poly.type
_entity_poly.pdbx_seq_one_letter_code
_entity_poly.pdbx_strand_id
1 'polypeptide(L)'
;MTARSRRPTAGVVARATGLSVLALAVAVGFADLKGWLGYSDRRAFVEWAIQSDAPLPAGSAAGRAFMTRFPPSLADRRLVTHVTTWKTSFADGPVLDASFNYMRRDESRTDYVATLPQVREWAAESRYGWLPWALTVIGFIPLLGEAVFAA
;
A
#
# COMPACT_ATOMS: atom_id res chain seq x y z
N MET A 1 -59.66 -7.29 2.05
CA MET A 1 -58.32 -7.91 2.00
C MET A 1 -57.28 -6.86 2.33
N THR A 2 -56.85 -6.76 3.59
CA THR A 2 -55.82 -5.81 4.03
C THR A 2 -54.48 -6.54 4.11
N ALA A 3 -53.59 -6.24 3.17
CA ALA A 3 -52.22 -6.75 3.16
C ALA A 3 -51.46 -6.15 4.35
N ARG A 4 -51.27 -6.95 5.42
CA ARG A 4 -50.35 -6.58 6.51
C ARG A 4 -48.93 -6.59 5.96
N SER A 5 -48.35 -5.41 5.78
CA SER A 5 -46.91 -5.27 5.54
C SER A 5 -46.17 -5.86 6.75
N ARG A 6 -45.56 -7.03 6.61
CA ARG A 6 -44.62 -7.56 7.60
C ARG A 6 -43.41 -6.64 7.60
N ARG A 7 -43.34 -5.71 8.54
CA ARG A 7 -42.09 -4.99 8.80
C ARG A 7 -41.05 -6.02 9.23
N PRO A 8 -39.83 -5.99 8.67
CA PRO A 8 -38.78 -6.88 9.11
C PRO A 8 -38.53 -6.67 10.60
N THR A 9 -38.35 -7.78 11.33
CA THR A 9 -38.01 -7.72 12.76
C THR A 9 -36.61 -7.11 12.91
N ALA A 10 -36.35 -6.47 14.06
CA ALA A 10 -35.06 -5.81 14.33
C ALA A 10 -33.85 -6.72 14.08
N GLY A 11 -33.98 -8.02 14.38
CA GLY A 11 -32.95 -9.02 14.10
C GLY A 11 -32.66 -9.28 12.63
N VAL A 12 -33.69 -9.24 11.76
CA VAL A 12 -33.51 -9.37 10.31
C VAL A 12 -32.73 -8.18 9.76
N VAL A 13 -33.04 -6.97 10.25
CA VAL A 13 -32.33 -5.75 9.86
C VAL A 13 -30.87 -5.80 10.33
N ALA A 14 -30.63 -6.18 11.59
CA ALA A 14 -29.28 -6.28 12.16
C ALA A 14 -28.39 -7.27 11.38
N ARG A 15 -28.93 -8.45 11.01
CA ARG A 15 -28.21 -9.44 10.19
C ARG A 15 -27.89 -8.93 8.80
N ALA A 16 -28.87 -8.29 8.15
CA ALA A 16 -28.66 -7.70 6.83
C ALA A 16 -27.57 -6.62 6.85
N THR A 17 -27.54 -5.79 7.89
CA THR A 17 -26.50 -4.79 8.10
C THR A 17 -25.14 -5.43 8.33
N GLY A 18 -25.03 -6.40 9.25
CA GLY A 18 -23.78 -7.12 9.52
C GLY A 18 -23.18 -7.77 8.27
N LEU A 19 -24.02 -8.51 7.52
CA LEU A 19 -23.61 -9.15 6.28
C LEU A 19 -23.18 -8.15 5.20
N SER A 20 -23.85 -6.99 5.11
CA SER A 20 -23.50 -5.93 4.17
C SER A 20 -22.14 -5.31 4.51
N VAL A 21 -21.85 -5.10 5.79
CA VAL A 21 -20.56 -4.59 6.25
C VAL A 21 -19.45 -5.62 6.00
N LEU A 22 -19.71 -6.91 6.20
CA LEU A 22 -18.76 -7.97 5.87
C LEU A 22 -18.48 -8.06 4.36
N ALA A 23 -19.51 -7.95 3.52
CA ALA A 23 -19.34 -7.90 2.07
C ALA A 23 -18.47 -6.70 1.66
N LEU A 24 -18.67 -5.54 2.29
CA LEU A 24 -17.81 -4.37 2.08
C LEU A 24 -16.38 -4.62 2.56
N ALA A 25 -16.18 -5.26 3.72
CA ALA A 25 -14.86 -5.61 4.23
C ALA A 25 -14.07 -6.47 3.23
N VAL A 26 -14.73 -7.46 2.63
CA VAL A 26 -14.15 -8.30 1.57
C VAL A 26 -13.79 -7.46 0.35
N ALA A 27 -14.69 -6.61 -0.14
CA ALA A 27 -14.44 -5.76 -1.30
C ALA A 27 -13.25 -4.80 -1.08
N VAL A 28 -13.17 -4.18 0.10
CA VAL A 28 -12.05 -3.31 0.49
C VAL A 28 -10.76 -4.11 0.61
N GLY A 29 -10.80 -5.33 1.15
CA GLY A 29 -9.63 -6.22 1.20
C GLY A 29 -9.11 -6.58 -0.19
N PHE A 30 -10.00 -6.84 -1.16
CA PHE A 30 -9.59 -7.04 -2.55
C PHE A 30 -8.99 -5.78 -3.18
N ALA A 31 -9.56 -4.61 -2.92
CA ALA A 31 -9.01 -3.33 -3.38
C ALA A 31 -7.59 -3.11 -2.82
N ASP A 32 -7.37 -3.46 -1.56
CA ASP A 32 -6.07 -3.40 -0.90
C ASP A 32 -5.04 -4.32 -1.56
N LEU A 33 -5.41 -5.59 -1.79
CA LEU A 33 -4.57 -6.57 -2.49
C LEU A 33 -4.23 -6.17 -3.93
N LYS A 34 -5.13 -5.47 -4.62
CA LYS A 34 -4.87 -4.88 -5.94
C LYS A 34 -4.02 -3.62 -5.87
N GLY A 35 -3.60 -3.22 -4.67
CA GLY A 35 -2.83 -2.02 -4.41
C GLY A 35 -3.63 -0.73 -4.58
N TRP A 36 -4.95 -0.76 -4.77
CA TRP A 36 -5.74 0.45 -4.99
C TRP A 36 -5.68 1.42 -3.81
N LEU A 37 -5.52 0.88 -2.60
CA LEU A 37 -5.37 1.65 -1.35
C LEU A 37 -3.90 1.96 -1.00
N GLY A 38 -2.96 1.55 -1.86
CA GLY A 38 -1.53 1.80 -1.70
C GLY A 38 -1.13 3.23 -2.08
N TYR A 39 0.10 3.59 -1.74
CA TYR A 39 0.67 4.90 -2.06
C TYR A 39 1.07 4.99 -3.55
N SER A 40 0.59 6.01 -4.27
CA SER A 40 0.82 6.13 -5.73
C SER A 40 2.26 6.52 -6.08
N ASP A 41 2.88 7.36 -5.27
CA ASP A 41 4.30 7.74 -5.35
C ASP A 41 5.25 6.56 -5.15
N ARG A 42 4.94 5.63 -4.23
CA ARG A 42 5.73 4.41 -4.00
C ARG A 42 5.63 3.44 -5.18
N ARG A 43 4.42 3.29 -5.74
CA ARG A 43 4.20 2.47 -6.95
C ARG A 43 4.95 3.06 -8.15
N ALA A 44 4.88 4.37 -8.33
CA ALA A 44 5.65 5.08 -9.35
C ALA A 44 7.17 4.90 -9.16
N PHE A 45 7.65 4.84 -7.91
CA PHE A 45 9.06 4.54 -7.63
C PHE A 45 9.45 3.12 -8.07
N VAL A 46 8.65 2.10 -7.74
CA VAL A 46 8.91 0.72 -8.17
C VAL A 46 8.87 0.59 -9.69
N GLU A 47 7.90 1.22 -10.34
CA GLU A 47 7.77 1.23 -11.79
C GLU A 47 9.00 1.87 -12.45
N TRP A 48 9.40 3.06 -11.97
CA TRP A 48 10.64 3.72 -12.39
C TRP A 48 11.85 2.80 -12.20
N ALA A 49 11.98 2.20 -11.01
CA ALA A 49 13.12 1.35 -10.66
C ALA A 49 13.25 0.11 -11.57
N ILE A 50 12.14 -0.40 -12.10
CA ILE A 50 12.16 -1.55 -13.00
C ILE A 50 12.36 -1.11 -14.44
N GLN A 51 11.61 -0.10 -14.89
CA GLN A 51 11.45 0.21 -16.32
C GLN A 51 12.37 1.32 -16.84
N SER A 52 12.92 2.16 -15.97
CA SER A 52 13.68 3.35 -16.38
C SER A 52 15.14 3.28 -15.99
N ASP A 53 16.03 3.65 -16.92
CA ASP A 53 17.45 3.81 -16.64
C ASP A 53 17.84 5.28 -16.39
N ALA A 54 16.86 6.19 -16.47
CA ALA A 54 17.07 7.60 -16.17
C ALA A 54 17.16 7.84 -14.66
N PRO A 55 18.02 8.76 -14.19
CA PRO A 55 18.05 9.15 -12.78
C PRO A 55 16.69 9.72 -12.34
N LEU A 56 16.23 9.37 -11.14
CA LEU A 56 15.01 9.93 -10.58
C LEU A 56 15.34 11.20 -9.80
N PRO A 57 14.78 12.38 -10.15
CA PRO A 57 15.01 13.58 -9.35
C PRO A 57 14.58 13.39 -7.90
N ALA A 58 15.46 13.74 -6.96
CA ALA A 58 15.18 13.70 -5.52
C ALA A 58 13.97 14.56 -5.15
N GLY A 59 13.75 15.64 -5.91
CA GLY A 59 12.60 16.53 -5.76
C GLY A 59 11.29 16.00 -6.34
N SER A 60 11.26 14.87 -7.05
CA SER A 60 10.01 14.27 -7.56
C SER A 60 9.16 13.69 -6.42
N ALA A 61 7.86 13.47 -6.64
CA ALA A 61 7.00 12.89 -5.60
C ALA A 61 7.51 11.51 -5.13
N ALA A 62 7.82 10.62 -6.09
CA ALA A 62 8.43 9.30 -5.83
C ALA A 62 9.80 9.40 -5.14
N GLY A 63 10.66 10.32 -5.60
CA GLY A 63 11.99 10.54 -5.02
C GLY A 63 11.92 11.02 -3.56
N ARG A 64 11.05 11.99 -3.25
CA ARG A 64 10.84 12.47 -1.88
C ARG A 64 10.27 11.39 -0.98
N ALA A 65 9.32 10.60 -1.47
CA ALA A 65 8.74 9.49 -0.72
C ALA A 65 9.81 8.46 -0.35
N PHE A 66 10.65 8.10 -1.33
CA PHE A 66 11.78 7.19 -1.12
C PHE A 66 12.78 7.75 -0.11
N MET A 67 13.21 9.00 -0.27
CA MET A 67 14.14 9.66 0.67
C MET A 67 13.59 9.80 2.08
N THR A 68 12.27 9.84 2.24
CA THR A 68 11.65 9.85 3.57
C THR A 68 11.79 8.50 4.25
N ARG A 69 11.66 7.40 3.48
CA ARG A 69 11.76 6.03 4.01
C ARG A 69 13.20 5.56 4.19
N PHE A 70 14.07 5.88 3.23
CA PHE A 70 15.46 5.44 3.14
C PHE A 70 16.38 6.68 3.11
N PRO A 71 16.43 7.49 4.19
CA PRO A 71 17.08 8.78 4.15
C PRO A 71 18.58 8.68 3.84
N PRO A 72 19.14 9.60 3.05
CA PRO A 72 20.59 9.72 2.94
C PRO A 72 21.21 10.07 4.31
N SER A 73 22.53 9.86 4.40
CA SER A 73 23.31 10.26 5.57
C SER A 73 23.09 11.74 5.92
N LEU A 74 23.27 12.11 7.18
CA LEU A 74 23.07 13.51 7.62
C LEU A 74 23.95 14.51 6.85
N ALA A 75 25.17 14.10 6.49
CA ALA A 75 26.09 14.91 5.68
C ALA A 75 25.56 15.14 4.26
N ASP A 76 24.83 14.17 3.71
CA ASP A 76 24.44 14.15 2.30
C ASP A 76 23.05 14.74 2.04
N ARG A 77 22.20 14.87 3.05
CA ARG A 77 20.80 15.31 2.92
C ARG A 77 20.58 16.57 2.07
N ARG A 78 21.54 17.52 2.08
CA ARG A 78 21.46 18.78 1.32
C ARG A 78 22.18 18.73 -0.02
N LEU A 79 22.95 17.68 -0.25
CA LEU A 79 23.82 17.52 -1.42
C LEU A 79 23.22 16.56 -2.45
N VAL A 80 22.27 15.72 -2.06
CA VAL A 80 21.58 14.79 -2.98
C VAL A 80 20.76 15.53 -4.03
N THR A 81 20.90 15.12 -5.28
CA THR A 81 20.17 15.66 -6.43
C THR A 81 19.20 14.64 -7.03
N HIS A 82 19.62 13.38 -7.15
CA HIS A 82 18.86 12.30 -7.78
C HIS A 82 19.03 10.99 -7.03
N VAL A 83 18.05 10.10 -7.17
CA VAL A 83 18.16 8.68 -6.84
C VAL A 83 18.71 7.96 -8.05
N THR A 84 19.69 7.10 -7.81
CA THR A 84 20.30 6.25 -8.82
C THR A 84 20.09 4.78 -8.48
N THR A 85 20.06 3.95 -9.51
CA THR A 85 19.81 2.52 -9.40
C THR A 85 20.92 1.76 -10.11
N TRP A 86 21.26 0.60 -9.56
CA TRP A 86 22.09 -0.40 -10.21
C TRP A 86 21.27 -1.67 -10.32
N LYS A 87 21.03 -2.14 -11.56
CA LYS A 87 20.14 -3.26 -11.84
C LYS A 87 20.91 -4.50 -12.27
N THR A 88 20.40 -5.65 -11.85
CA THR A 88 20.79 -6.96 -12.38
C THR A 88 19.56 -7.55 -13.04
N SER A 89 19.67 -7.94 -14.30
CA SER A 89 18.59 -8.56 -15.08
C SER A 89 19.07 -9.84 -15.74
N PHE A 90 18.12 -10.69 -16.14
CA PHE A 90 18.43 -11.74 -17.12
C PHE A 90 18.79 -11.12 -18.48
N ALA A 91 19.52 -11.86 -19.32
CA ALA A 91 19.73 -11.47 -20.71
C ALA A 91 18.37 -11.31 -21.40
N ASP A 92 18.09 -10.09 -21.88
CA ASP A 92 16.80 -9.67 -22.48
C ASP A 92 15.56 -9.96 -21.62
N GLY A 93 15.74 -10.05 -20.30
CA GLY A 93 14.71 -10.47 -19.37
C GLY A 93 14.43 -9.45 -18.25
N PRO A 94 13.54 -9.81 -17.30
CA PRO A 94 13.15 -8.89 -16.24
C PRO A 94 14.31 -8.56 -15.29
N VAL A 95 14.18 -7.43 -14.60
CA VAL A 95 15.07 -7.04 -13.50
C VAL A 95 14.88 -8.05 -12.35
N LEU A 96 15.97 -8.74 -12.01
CA LEU A 96 16.07 -9.70 -10.91
C LEU A 96 16.22 -9.00 -9.58
N ASP A 97 17.18 -8.06 -9.53
CA ASP A 97 17.52 -7.32 -8.33
C ASP A 97 17.98 -5.91 -8.72
N ALA A 98 17.88 -4.99 -7.77
CA ALA A 98 18.46 -3.68 -7.92
C ALA A 98 18.89 -3.12 -6.56
N SER A 99 19.93 -2.30 -6.57
CA SER A 99 20.36 -1.53 -5.41
C SER A 99 20.24 -0.03 -5.70
N PHE A 100 19.85 0.71 -4.67
CA PHE A 100 19.58 2.14 -4.78
C PHE A 100 20.57 2.93 -3.93
N ASN A 101 21.03 4.04 -4.48
CA ASN A 101 21.83 5.04 -3.79
C ASN A 101 21.47 6.43 -4.31
N TYR A 102 22.18 7.44 -3.83
CA TYR A 102 21.96 8.82 -4.20
C TYR A 102 23.15 9.38 -4.97
N MET A 103 22.84 10.26 -5.92
CA MET A 103 23.81 11.09 -6.58
C MET A 103 23.90 12.45 -5.88
N ARG A 104 25.11 12.87 -5.52
CA ARG A 104 25.39 14.20 -4.94
C ARG A 104 25.57 15.25 -6.05
N ARG A 105 25.62 16.54 -5.68
CA ARG A 105 25.87 17.66 -6.60
C ARG A 105 27.24 17.64 -7.26
N ASP A 106 28.22 17.02 -6.60
CA ASP A 106 29.59 16.83 -7.11
C ASP A 106 29.73 15.57 -7.97
N GLU A 107 28.61 14.96 -8.40
CA GLU A 107 28.54 13.74 -9.20
C GLU A 107 29.11 12.49 -8.49
N SER A 108 29.43 12.58 -7.19
CA SER A 108 29.77 11.42 -6.39
C SER A 108 28.51 10.65 -5.95
N ARG A 109 28.64 9.32 -5.85
CA ARG A 109 27.57 8.44 -5.36
C ARG A 109 27.71 8.19 -3.87
N THR A 110 26.59 8.11 -3.18
CA THR A 110 26.54 7.64 -1.80
C THR A 110 26.64 6.12 -1.75
N ASP A 111 26.85 5.59 -0.54
CA ASP A 111 26.63 4.18 -0.25
C ASP A 111 25.19 3.76 -0.58
N TYR A 112 25.01 2.45 -0.80
CA TYR A 112 23.70 1.85 -1.03
C TYR A 112 22.80 1.99 0.20
N VAL A 113 21.54 2.36 -0.03
CA VAL A 113 20.56 2.63 1.02
C VAL A 113 19.38 1.67 1.04
N ALA A 114 19.09 1.00 -0.08
CA ALA A 114 18.01 0.05 -0.19
C ALA A 114 18.25 -0.96 -1.33
N THR A 115 17.57 -2.10 -1.24
CA THR A 115 17.48 -3.10 -2.31
C THR A 115 16.08 -3.16 -2.92
N LEU A 116 15.94 -3.75 -4.12
CA LEU A 116 14.66 -3.89 -4.80
C LEU A 116 13.61 -4.67 -3.99
N PRO A 117 13.95 -5.77 -3.29
CA PRO A 117 13.03 -6.41 -2.37
C PRO A 117 12.50 -5.47 -1.27
N GLN A 118 13.39 -4.68 -0.64
CA GLN A 118 13.00 -3.73 0.42
C GLN A 118 12.09 -2.62 -0.12
N VAL A 119 12.37 -2.14 -1.34
CA VAL A 119 11.53 -1.13 -1.99
C VAL A 119 10.16 -1.69 -2.37
N ARG A 120 10.10 -2.93 -2.87
CA ARG A 120 8.84 -3.61 -3.18
C ARG A 120 7.99 -3.82 -1.94
N GLU A 121 8.60 -4.25 -0.83
CA GLU A 121 7.92 -4.40 0.46
C GLU A 121 7.35 -3.06 0.95
N TRP A 122 8.18 -2.00 0.94
CA TRP A 122 7.74 -0.65 1.30
C TRP A 122 6.61 -0.12 0.40
N ALA A 123 6.64 -0.43 -0.90
CA ALA A 123 5.61 -0.01 -1.85
C ALA A 123 4.31 -0.83 -1.73
N ALA A 124 4.39 -2.06 -1.21
CA ALA A 124 3.23 -2.91 -0.93
C ALA A 124 2.48 -2.50 0.34
N GLU A 125 3.09 -1.68 1.21
CA GLU A 125 2.39 -1.10 2.35
C GLU A 125 1.20 -0.25 1.90
N SER A 126 0.04 -0.52 2.48
CA SER A 126 -1.20 0.21 2.19
C SER A 126 -1.47 1.34 3.17
N ARG A 127 -2.04 2.44 2.68
CA ARG A 127 -2.47 3.55 3.54
C ARG A 127 -3.62 3.16 4.47
N TYR A 128 -4.46 2.23 4.01
CA TYR A 128 -5.68 1.80 4.69
C TYR A 128 -5.74 0.29 4.89
N GLY A 129 -4.60 -0.40 5.03
CA GLY A 129 -4.56 -1.86 5.23
C GLY A 129 -5.29 -2.33 6.50
N TRP A 130 -5.54 -1.44 7.47
CA TRP A 130 -6.34 -1.72 8.67
C TRP A 130 -7.86 -1.74 8.42
N LEU A 131 -8.33 -1.14 7.32
CA LEU A 131 -9.75 -0.91 7.07
C LEU A 131 -10.56 -2.21 6.84
N PRO A 132 -10.08 -3.21 6.08
CA PRO A 132 -10.76 -4.50 5.98
C PRO A 132 -10.94 -5.18 7.33
N TRP A 133 -9.92 -5.11 8.19
CA TRP A 133 -9.98 -5.70 9.53
C TRP A 133 -11.03 -5.00 10.40
N ALA A 134 -11.02 -3.65 10.43
CA ALA A 134 -11.99 -2.89 11.22
C ALA A 134 -13.44 -3.12 10.75
N LEU A 135 -13.67 -3.14 9.43
CA LEU A 135 -14.99 -3.44 8.87
C LEU A 135 -15.42 -4.87 9.22
N THR A 136 -14.51 -5.83 9.22
CA THR A 136 -14.81 -7.20 9.64
C THR A 136 -15.29 -7.23 11.08
N VAL A 137 -14.56 -6.59 12.00
CA VAL A 137 -14.95 -6.51 13.42
C VAL A 137 -16.33 -5.87 13.58
N ILE A 138 -16.58 -4.74 12.91
CA ILE A 138 -17.87 -4.03 12.96
C ILE A 138 -19.00 -4.90 12.42
N GLY A 139 -18.78 -5.61 11.31
CA GLY A 139 -19.77 -6.49 10.70
C GLY A 139 -20.14 -7.70 11.56
N PHE A 140 -19.22 -8.18 12.41
CA PHE A 140 -19.46 -9.28 13.33
C PHE A 140 -20.27 -8.90 14.57
N ILE A 141 -20.19 -7.66 15.07
CA ILE A 141 -20.93 -7.20 16.26
C ILE A 141 -22.44 -7.50 16.20
N PRO A 142 -23.19 -7.11 15.15
CA PRO A 142 -24.62 -7.39 15.07
C PRO A 142 -24.96 -8.88 14.88
N LEU A 143 -24.00 -9.69 14.41
CA LEU A 143 -24.17 -11.14 14.28
C LEU A 143 -23.98 -11.87 15.62
N LEU A 144 -23.03 -11.40 16.45
CA LEU A 144 -22.75 -11.96 17.78
C LEU A 144 -23.79 -11.55 18.82
N GLY A 145 -24.31 -10.32 18.76
CA GLY A 145 -25.37 -9.86 19.67
C GLY A 145 -26.55 -10.82 19.68
N GLU A 146 -27.00 -11.30 18.52
CA GLU A 146 -28.08 -12.28 18.49
C GLU A 146 -27.66 -13.68 18.93
N ALA A 147 -26.42 -14.12 18.69
CA ALA A 147 -25.96 -15.44 19.15
C ALA A 147 -25.85 -15.54 20.69
N VAL A 148 -25.53 -14.42 21.36
CA VAL A 148 -25.40 -14.35 22.82
C VAL A 148 -26.74 -14.05 23.51
N PHE A 149 -27.64 -13.28 22.88
CA PHE A 149 -28.95 -12.93 23.46
C PHE A 149 -30.11 -13.83 23.00
N ALA A 150 -29.88 -14.76 22.07
CA ALA A 150 -30.84 -15.81 21.69
C ALA A 150 -30.53 -17.20 22.31
N ALA A 151 -29.47 -17.30 23.12
CA ALA A 151 -29.16 -18.45 23.97
C ALA A 151 -29.67 -18.20 25.40
#